data_AF-A0A358IY64-F1
#
_entry.id   AF-A0A358IY64-F1
#
_cell.length_a   1.000
_cell.length_b   1.000
_cell.length_c   1.000
_cell.angle_alpha   90.00
_cell.angle_beta   90.00
_cell.angle_gamma   90.00
#
_symmetry.space_group_name_H-M   'P 1'
#
loop_
_entity.id
_entity.type
_entity.pdbx_description
1 polymer ?
#
loop_
_entity_poly.entity_id
_entity_poly.type
_entity_poly.pdbx_seq_one_letter_code
_entity_poly.pdbx_strand_id
1 'polypeptide(L)'
;MLRIICSAAVLLASAGAASADERHAIDIRNLASPEGAAAFDRDVTRAARRLCHRYGGVARVRCLNDVRDEALEKLPQSARLAYARARAGAG
;
A
#
# COMPACT_ATOMS: atom_id res chain seq x y z
N MET A 1 -13.92 -2.94 -63.51
CA MET A 1 -14.37 -2.07 -62.41
C MET A 1 -15.52 -2.74 -61.68
N LEU A 2 -15.33 -3.24 -60.46
CA LEU A 2 -16.35 -3.29 -59.39
C LEU A 2 -15.65 -3.65 -58.07
N ARG A 3 -16.04 -2.95 -57.00
CA ARG A 3 -15.44 -2.90 -55.65
C ARG A 3 -16.06 -3.96 -54.72
N ILE A 4 -15.68 -3.87 -53.44
CA ILE A 4 -16.29 -4.45 -52.21
C ILE A 4 -15.75 -5.89 -51.96
N ILE A 5 -15.23 -6.32 -50.79
CA ILE A 5 -15.67 -6.12 -49.41
C ILE A 5 -14.51 -6.30 -48.41
N CYS A 6 -14.52 -5.48 -47.35
CA CYS A 6 -13.70 -5.53 -46.13
C CYS A 6 -13.70 -6.92 -45.46
N SER A 7 -12.57 -7.32 -44.86
CA SER A 7 -12.58 -8.14 -43.64
C SER A 7 -11.36 -7.85 -42.79
N ALA A 8 -11.64 -7.35 -41.60
CA ALA A 8 -10.69 -6.92 -40.59
C ALA A 8 -9.91 -8.11 -39.99
N ALA A 9 -8.59 -8.03 -39.96
CA ALA A 9 -7.76 -8.92 -39.16
C ALA A 9 -7.32 -8.18 -37.89
N VAL A 10 -8.11 -8.44 -36.85
CA VAL A 10 -7.95 -8.19 -35.42
C VAL A 10 -6.50 -7.93 -34.97
N LEU A 11 -6.25 -6.70 -34.53
CA LEU A 11 -5.13 -6.40 -33.63
C LEU A 11 -5.43 -7.08 -32.29
N LEU A 12 -4.86 -8.26 -32.06
CA LEU A 12 -4.72 -8.79 -30.70
C LEU A 12 -3.69 -7.93 -29.97
N ALA A 13 -4.13 -6.76 -29.51
CA ALA A 13 -3.47 -6.06 -28.44
C ALA A 13 -3.60 -6.95 -27.20
N SER A 14 -2.61 -7.80 -26.99
CA SER A 14 -2.31 -8.39 -25.70
C SER A 14 -1.93 -7.25 -24.76
N ALA A 15 -2.93 -6.48 -24.31
CA ALA A 15 -2.84 -5.71 -23.10
C ALA A 15 -2.77 -6.73 -21.97
N GLY A 16 -1.62 -7.39 -21.84
CA GLY A 16 -1.23 -8.02 -20.61
C GLY A 16 -1.30 -6.90 -19.60
N ALA A 17 -2.32 -6.93 -18.75
CA ALA A 17 -2.30 -6.19 -17.51
C ALA A 17 -1.09 -6.72 -16.76
N ALA A 18 0.07 -6.09 -16.98
CA ALA A 18 1.14 -6.09 -16.02
C ALA A 18 0.52 -5.39 -14.82
N SER A 19 -0.16 -6.16 -13.96
CA SER A 19 -0.32 -5.81 -12.57
C SER A 19 1.10 -5.71 -12.06
N ALA A 20 1.69 -4.52 -12.19
CA ALA A 20 2.86 -4.13 -11.45
C ALA A 20 2.44 -4.35 -10.00
N ASP A 21 2.87 -5.47 -9.44
CA ASP A 21 2.90 -5.69 -8.01
C ASP A 21 3.89 -4.63 -7.50
N GLU A 22 3.39 -3.41 -7.36
CA GLU A 22 4.16 -2.30 -6.85
C GLU A 22 4.27 -2.57 -5.37
N ARG A 23 5.24 -3.43 -5.02
CA ARG A 23 5.63 -3.74 -3.66
C ARG A 23 5.98 -2.42 -3.01
N HIS A 24 5.00 -1.85 -2.32
CA HIS A 24 5.14 -0.59 -1.65
C HIS A 24 6.06 -0.81 -0.46
N ALA A 25 7.35 -0.57 -0.66
CA ALA A 25 8.34 -0.69 0.41
C ALA A 25 8.02 0.37 1.47
N ILE A 26 7.82 -0.09 2.70
CA ILE A 26 7.66 0.79 3.86
C ILE A 26 9.07 1.12 4.36
N ASP A 27 9.45 2.40 4.30
CA ASP A 27 10.77 2.84 4.79
C ASP A 27 10.77 2.94 6.32
N ILE A 28 11.70 2.22 6.95
CA ILE A 28 11.86 2.16 8.41
C ILE A 28 13.15 2.83 8.89
N ARG A 29 13.95 3.43 7.99
CA ARG A 29 15.30 3.96 8.32
C ARG A 29 15.28 5.13 9.29
N ASN A 30 14.20 5.92 9.29
CA ASN A 30 14.12 7.16 10.08
C ASN A 30 13.00 7.14 11.14
N LEU A 31 12.66 5.97 11.68
CA LEU A 31 11.58 5.86 12.68
C LEU A 31 11.86 6.61 13.99
N ALA A 32 13.11 6.98 14.25
CA ALA A 32 13.50 7.74 15.44
C ALA A 32 13.11 9.23 15.38
N SER A 33 12.82 9.77 14.19
CA SER A 33 12.38 11.18 14.05
C SER A 33 10.85 11.28 13.97
N PRO A 34 10.25 12.40 14.43
CA PRO A 34 8.81 12.64 14.28
C PRO A 34 8.34 12.54 12.83
N GLU A 35 9.13 13.07 11.89
CA GLU A 35 8.82 13.09 10.46
C GLU A 35 8.86 11.68 9.87
N GLY A 36 9.85 10.87 10.26
CA GLY A 36 9.98 9.50 9.79
C GLY A 36 8.93 8.57 10.39
N ALA A 37 8.57 8.74 11.67
CA ALA A 37 7.44 8.04 12.28
C ALA A 37 6.12 8.40 11.60
N ALA A 38 5.91 9.68 11.25
CA ALA A 38 4.75 10.12 10.50
C ALA A 38 4.74 9.59 9.05
N ALA A 39 5.91 9.49 8.41
CA ALA A 39 6.03 8.89 7.08
C ALA A 39 5.65 7.40 7.10
N PHE A 40 6.16 6.65 8.07
CA PHE A 40 5.78 5.26 8.30
C PHE A 40 4.27 5.09 8.48
N ASP A 41 3.65 5.90 9.36
CA ASP A 41 2.20 5.86 9.58
C ASP A 41 1.40 6.14 8.29
N ARG A 42 1.85 7.09 7.46
CA ARG A 42 1.22 7.38 6.17
C ARG A 42 1.33 6.21 5.21
N ASP A 43 2.49 5.59 5.11
CA ASP A 43 2.74 4.48 4.18
C ASP A 43 1.97 3.22 4.61
N VAL A 44 1.95 2.90 5.91
CA VAL A 44 1.12 1.83 6.48
C VAL A 44 -0.36 2.11 6.21
N THR A 45 -0.83 3.34 6.47
CA THR A 45 -2.24 3.71 6.20
C THR A 45 -2.58 3.59 4.71
N ARG A 46 -1.68 3.98 3.82
CA ARG A 46 -1.86 3.86 2.37
C ARG A 46 -1.96 2.38 1.96
N ALA A 47 -1.07 1.53 2.49
CA ALA A 47 -1.11 0.09 2.25
C ALA A 47 -2.39 -0.54 2.79
N ALA A 48 -2.76 -0.22 4.03
CA ALA A 48 -3.98 -0.70 4.68
C ALA A 48 -5.24 -0.32 3.88
N ARG A 49 -5.34 0.92 3.36
CA ARG A 49 -6.47 1.33 2.53
C ARG A 49 -6.61 0.52 1.25
N ARG A 50 -5.49 0.14 0.62
CA ARG A 50 -5.49 -0.73 -0.57
C ARG A 50 -5.87 -2.15 -0.21
N LEU A 51 -5.33 -2.71 0.87
CA LEU A 51 -5.64 -4.07 1.32
C LEU A 51 -7.11 -4.21 1.75
N CYS A 52 -7.59 -3.26 2.54
CA CYS A 52 -8.92 -3.29 3.15
C CYS A 52 -10.04 -2.75 2.26
N HIS A 53 -9.80 -2.50 0.97
CA HIS A 53 -10.76 -1.84 0.07
C HIS A 53 -12.08 -2.59 -0.09
N ARG A 54 -12.08 -3.92 0.11
CA ARG A 54 -13.26 -4.79 -0.05
C ARG A 54 -14.18 -4.78 1.17
N TYR A 55 -13.72 -4.29 2.32
CA TYR A 55 -14.49 -4.27 3.55
C TYR A 55 -15.27 -2.97 3.71
N GLY A 56 -16.47 -3.05 4.27
CA GLY A 56 -17.32 -1.91 4.64
C GLY A 56 -17.53 -1.80 6.15
N GLY A 57 -18.03 -0.65 6.61
CA GLY A 57 -18.43 -0.41 8.00
C GLY A 57 -17.35 -0.77 9.04
N VAL A 58 -17.78 -1.42 10.13
CA VAL A 58 -16.90 -1.84 11.23
C VAL A 58 -15.83 -2.84 10.77
N ALA A 59 -16.13 -3.71 9.81
CA ALA A 59 -15.14 -4.66 9.28
C ALA A 59 -13.97 -3.95 8.61
N ARG A 60 -14.22 -2.83 7.94
CA ARG A 60 -13.15 -1.99 7.38
C ARG A 60 -12.26 -1.39 8.46
N VAL A 61 -12.87 -0.88 9.53
CA VAL A 61 -12.12 -0.29 10.65
C VAL A 61 -11.22 -1.33 11.31
N ARG A 62 -11.73 -2.55 11.54
CA ARG A 62 -10.94 -3.66 12.09
C ARG A 62 -9.76 -4.00 11.18
N CYS A 63 -10.00 -4.21 9.88
CA CYS A 63 -8.93 -4.50 8.93
C CYS A 63 -7.84 -3.41 8.92
N LEU A 64 -8.22 -2.12 8.97
CA LEU A 64 -7.24 -1.03 9.00
C LEU A 64 -6.37 -1.06 10.27
N ASN A 65 -6.97 -1.39 11.43
CA ASN A 65 -6.24 -1.52 12.69
C ASN A 65 -5.34 -2.76 12.68
N ASP A 66 -5.85 -3.91 12.24
CA ASP A 66 -5.09 -5.16 12.18
C ASP A 66 -3.84 -5.02 11.30
N VAL A 67 -3.95 -4.34 10.15
CA VAL A 67 -2.78 -4.06 9.28
C VAL A 67 -1.77 -3.15 9.98
N ARG A 68 -2.24 -2.18 10.76
CA ARG A 68 -1.35 -1.29 11.52
C ARG A 68 -0.61 -2.06 12.61
N ASP A 69 -1.33 -2.89 13.36
CA ASP A 69 -0.77 -3.69 14.44
C ASP A 69 0.27 -4.68 13.90
N GLU A 70 -0.06 -5.39 12.83
CA GLU A 70 0.87 -6.29 12.13
C GLU A 70 2.13 -5.53 11.64
N ALA A 71 1.96 -4.34 11.07
CA ALA A 71 3.10 -3.54 10.63
C ALA A 71 4.04 -3.17 11.78
N LEU A 72 3.51 -2.87 12.97
CA LEU A 72 4.30 -2.61 14.17
C LEU A 72 4.94 -3.89 14.73
N GLU A 73 4.24 -5.01 14.69
CA GLU A 73 4.73 -6.30 15.15
C GLU A 73 5.89 -6.83 14.31
N LYS A 74 5.89 -6.54 13.00
CA LYS A 74 6.97 -6.92 12.08
C LYS A 74 8.19 -6.01 12.15
N LEU A 75 8.11 -4.86 12.82
CA LEU A 75 9.29 -4.03 13.03
C LEU A 75 10.32 -4.77 13.90
N PRO A 76 11.63 -4.66 13.55
CA PRO A 76 12.70 -4.99 14.48
C PRO A 76 12.47 -4.31 15.83
N GLN A 77 12.81 -4.97 16.94
CA GLN A 77 12.55 -4.44 18.28
C GLN A 77 13.14 -3.03 18.48
N SER A 78 14.35 -2.77 17.99
CA SER A 78 15.00 -1.46 18.04
C SER A 78 14.21 -0.39 17.29
N ALA A 79 13.69 -0.71 16.11
CA ALA A 79 12.87 0.18 15.29
C ALA A 79 11.51 0.48 15.95
N ARG A 80 10.90 -0.51 16.59
CA ARG A 80 9.64 -0.34 17.34
C ARG A 80 9.80 0.59 18.54
N LEU A 81 10.90 0.46 19.27
CA LEU A 81 11.24 1.36 20.38
C LEU A 81 11.55 2.78 19.89
N ALA A 82 12.26 2.93 18.77
CA ALA A 82 12.54 4.22 18.16
C ALA A 82 11.24 4.93 17.75
N TYR A 83 10.34 4.21 17.07
CA TYR A 83 9.01 4.71 16.70
C TYR A 83 8.19 5.12 17.92
N ALA A 84 8.14 4.28 18.97
CA ALA A 84 7.38 4.59 20.19
C ALA A 84 7.88 5.89 20.87
N ARG A 85 9.20 6.09 20.94
CA ARG A 85 9.80 7.33 21.47
C ARG A 85 9.47 8.54 20.61
N ALA A 86 9.59 8.43 19.29
CA ALA A 86 9.26 9.51 18.37
C ALA A 86 7.80 9.94 18.48
N ARG A 87 6.88 8.99 18.65
CA ARG A 87 5.44 9.28 18.86
C ARG A 87 5.14 9.89 20.22
N ALA A 88 5.84 9.48 21.28
CA ALA A 88 5.68 10.05 22.61
C ALA A 88 6.16 11.51 22.71
N GLY A 89 7.18 11.89 21.93
CA GLY A 89 7.69 13.27 21.88
C GLY A 89 6.96 14.20 20.90
N ALA A 90 5.98 13.69 20.15
CA ALA A 90 5.23 14.46 19.14
C ALA A 90 3.84 14.91 19.63
N GLY A 91 3.48 14.61 20.88
CA GLY A 91 2.25 15.04 21.54
C GLY A 91 2.54 16.11 22.60
#